data_AF-A0A0H5C7T1-F1
#
_entry.id   AF-A0A0H5C7T1-F1
#
_cell.length_a   1.000
_cell.length_b   1.000
_cell.length_c   1.000
_cell.angle_alpha   90.00
_cell.angle_beta   90.00
_cell.angle_gamma   90.00
#
_symmetry.space_group_name_H-M   'P 1'
#
loop_
_entity.id
_entity.type
_entity.pdbx_description
1 polymer ?
#
loop_
_entity_poly.entity_id
_entity_poly.type
_entity_poly.pdbx_seq_one_letter_code
_entity_poly.pdbx_strand_id
1 'polypeptide(L)' 'MVATVSPTIQLSSGDRLITVAGGCFWGLDQLYSKQYLGHGLTDAKVGYANGQTDIENPSYERVCEGDTNCE' A
#
# COMPACT_ATOMS: atom_id res chain seq x y z
N MET A 1 -9.74 -14.72 -0.54
CA MET A 1 -9.95 -13.68 -1.58
C MET A 1 -9.01 -12.52 -1.24
N VAL A 2 -8.05 -12.22 -2.12
CA VAL A 2 -7.07 -11.14 -1.87
C VAL A 2 -7.78 -9.78 -2.00
N ALA A 3 -7.65 -8.94 -0.97
CA ALA A 3 -8.23 -7.60 -0.95
C ALA A 3 -7.42 -6.68 -1.88
N THR A 4 -8.06 -6.09 -2.88
CA THR A 4 -7.42 -5.15 -3.83
C THR A 4 -7.34 -3.72 -3.27
N VAL A 5 -8.10 -3.42 -2.22
CA VAL A 5 -8.20 -2.08 -1.63
C VAL A 5 -7.98 -2.16 -0.13
N SER A 6 -7.19 -1.23 0.42
CA SER A 6 -6.97 -1.14 1.86
C SER A 6 -8.29 -0.85 2.59
N PRO A 7 -8.58 -1.53 3.72
CA PRO A 7 -9.80 -1.29 4.48
C PRO A 7 -9.82 0.09 5.19
N THR A 8 -8.67 0.77 5.27
CA THR A 8 -8.53 2.04 6.00
C THR A 8 -8.30 3.26 5.12
N ILE A 9 -8.24 3.08 3.79
CA ILE A 9 -8.05 4.21 2.86
C ILE A 9 -9.35 4.99 2.67
N GLN A 10 -9.26 6.32 2.70
CA GLN A 10 -10.41 7.20 2.45
C GLN A 10 -10.58 7.41 0.94
N LEU A 11 -11.69 6.96 0.37
CA LEU A 11 -12.02 7.10 -1.05
C LEU A 11 -13.38 7.76 -1.23
N SER A 12 -13.45 8.81 -2.04
CA SER A 12 -14.68 9.51 -2.40
C SER A 12 -15.09 9.25 -3.87
N SER A 13 -16.32 9.64 -4.23
CA SER A 13 -16.83 9.46 -5.59
C SER A 13 -16.08 10.37 -6.57
N GLY A 14 -15.21 9.78 -7.39
CA GLY A 14 -14.36 10.48 -8.36
C GLY A 14 -12.86 10.24 -8.16
N ASP A 15 -12.47 9.73 -7.00
CA ASP A 15 -11.08 9.37 -6.73
C ASP A 15 -10.66 8.12 -7.51
N ARG A 16 -9.37 8.03 -7.83
CA ARG A 16 -8.75 6.86 -8.48
C ARG A 16 -7.66 6.31 -7.59
N LEU A 17 -7.55 4.99 -7.56
CA LEU A 17 -6.55 4.29 -6.77
C LEU A 17 -5.40 3.83 -7.64
N ILE A 18 -4.19 3.97 -7.12
CA ILE A 18 -2.96 3.43 -7.68
C ILE A 18 -2.12 2.84 -6.56
N THR A 19 -1.55 1.66 -6.78
CA THR A 19 -0.58 1.04 -5.89
C THR A 19 0.81 1.24 -6.47
N VAL A 20 1.75 1.73 -5.67
CA VAL A 20 3.11 2.07 -6.11
C VAL A 20 4.13 1.32 -5.25
N ALA A 21 5.05 0.61 -5.90
CA ALA A 21 6.20 -0.02 -5.28
C ALA A 21 7.49 0.72 -5.68
N GLY A 22 8.39 0.93 -4.73
CA GLY A 22 9.61 1.72 -4.96
C GLY A 22 10.61 1.66 -3.81
N GLY A 23 10.70 0.52 -3.13
CA GLY A 23 11.57 0.32 -1.96
C GLY A 23 10.83 0.50 -0.63
N CYS A 24 11.51 1.08 0.36
CA CYS A 24 10.95 1.26 1.70
C CYS A 24 9.70 2.16 1.67
N PHE A 25 8.54 1.58 1.99
CA PHE A 25 7.26 2.29 1.94
C PHE A 25 7.21 3.48 2.90
N TRP A 26 7.98 3.50 4.00
CA TRP A 26 8.08 4.66 4.88
C TRP A 26 8.62 5.90 4.17
N GLY A 27 9.62 5.72 3.30
CA GLY A 27 10.19 6.81 2.52
C GLY A 27 9.22 7.31 1.45
N LEU A 28 8.51 6.38 0.80
CA LEU A 28 7.49 6.73 -0.20
C LEU A 28 6.33 7.47 0.43
N ASP A 29 5.77 6.95 1.53
CA ASP A 29 4.64 7.58 2.22
C ASP A 29 4.99 9.01 2.67
N GLN A 30 6.18 9.20 3.22
CA GLN A 30 6.67 10.52 3.60
C GLN A 30 6.86 11.44 2.39
N LEU A 31 7.41 10.93 1.28
CA LEU A 31 7.61 11.69 0.05
C LEU A 31 6.27 12.16 -0.53
N TYR A 32 5.33 11.23 -0.70
CA TYR A 32 4.01 11.51 -1.27
C TYR A 32 3.21 12.45 -0.37
N SER A 33 3.19 12.18 0.93
CA SER A 33 2.50 13.04 1.90
C SER A 33 3.08 14.44 1.93
N LYS A 34 4.41 14.60 1.88
CA LYS A 34 5.06 15.91 1.89
C LYS A 34 4.84 16.71 0.61
N GLN A 35 4.81 16.05 -0.55
CA GLN A 35 4.76 16.72 -1.85
C GLN A 35 3.32 16.94 -2.35
N TYR A 36 2.40 16.01 -2.06
CA TYR A 36 1.11 15.95 -2.76
C TYR A 36 -0.12 15.97 -1.85
N LEU A 37 0.02 15.80 -0.53
CA LEU A 37 -1.13 15.83 0.38
C LEU A 37 -1.82 17.21 0.31
N GLY A 38 -3.12 17.21 -0.02
CA GLY A 38 -3.88 18.45 -0.24
C GLY A 38 -3.66 19.12 -1.61
N HIS A 39 -2.75 18.59 -2.43
CA HIS A 39 -2.46 19.03 -3.81
C HIS A 39 -2.86 17.97 -4.85
N GLY A 40 -3.96 17.25 -4.59
CA GLY A 40 -4.48 16.19 -5.46
C GLY A 40 -4.36 14.78 -4.90
N LEU A 41 -3.60 14.58 -3.82
CA LEU A 41 -3.61 13.34 -3.04
C LEU A 41 -4.60 13.47 -1.88
N THR A 42 -5.63 12.62 -1.89
CA THR A 42 -6.69 12.57 -0.85
C THR A 42 -6.23 11.79 0.38
N ASP A 43 -5.68 10.59 0.17
CA ASP A 43 -5.19 9.73 1.24
C ASP A 43 -4.08 8.81 0.71
N ALA A 44 -3.19 8.37 1.59
CA ALA A 44 -2.15 7.39 1.31
C ALA A 44 -2.11 6.34 2.44
N LYS A 45 -1.89 5.08 2.06
CA LYS A 45 -1.75 3.96 2.98
C LYS A 45 -0.63 3.05 2.51
N VAL A 46 0.17 2.62 3.48
CA VAL A 46 1.25 1.64 3.26
C VAL A 46 0.70 0.23 3.47
N GLY A 47 1.30 -0.73 2.77
CA GLY A 47 0.92 -2.13 2.84
C GLY A 47 1.73 -2.98 1.87
N TYR A 48 1.32 -4.22 1.73
CA TYR A 48 1.95 -5.21 0.87
C TYR A 48 1.01 -5.59 -0.27
N ALA A 49 1.55 -5.71 -1.47
CA ALA A 49 0.82 -6.07 -2.66
C ALA A 49 1.49 -7.22 -3.41
N ASN A 50 0.76 -7.82 -4.35
CA ASN A 50 1.24 -8.81 -5.32
C ASN A 50 1.96 -10.05 -4.73
N GLY A 51 1.67 -10.42 -3.48
CA GLY A 51 2.18 -11.65 -2.86
C GLY A 51 1.52 -12.93 -3.36
N GLN A 52 1.94 -14.06 -2.79
CA GLN A 52 1.33 -15.36 -3.09
C GLN A 52 -0.16 -15.38 -2.71
N THR A 53 -0.98 -15.98 -3.56
CA THR A 53 -2.46 -15.96 -3.44
C THR A 53 -3.00 -16.74 -2.24
N ASP A 54 -2.20 -17.60 -1.65
CA ASP A 54 -2.51 -18.40 -0.45
C ASP A 54 -2.18 -17.66 0.86
N ILE A 55 -1.48 -16.53 0.80
CA ILE A 55 -1.10 -15.73 1.97
C ILE A 55 -2.02 -14.51 2.06
N GLU A 56 -2.96 -14.55 3.00
CA GLU A 56 -3.86 -13.44 3.29
C GLU A 56 -3.34 -12.61 4.47
N ASN A 57 -3.33 -11.28 4.32
CA ASN A 57 -2.92 -10.32 5.36
C ASN A 57 -1.58 -10.65 6.03
N PRO A 58 -0.46 -10.72 5.26
CA PRO A 58 0.84 -11.04 5.83
C PRO A 58 1.28 -9.97 6.85
N SER A 59 1.93 -10.41 7.92
CA SER A 59 2.56 -9.48 8.88
C SER A 59 3.90 -8.97 8.33
N TYR A 60 4.37 -7.85 8.87
CA TYR A 60 5.68 -7.28 8.50
C TYR A 60 6.81 -8.28 8.68
N GLU A 61 6.80 -9.00 9.79
CA GLU A 61 7.82 -10.01 10.12
C GLU A 61 7.88 -11.10 9.05
N ARG A 62 6.72 -11.60 8.63
CA ARG A 62 6.64 -12.64 7.60
C ARG A 62 7.14 -12.16 6.23
N VAL A 63 6.79 -10.93 5.85
CA VAL A 63 7.33 -10.34 4.61
C VAL A 63 8.85 -10.19 4.68
N CYS A 64 9.39 -9.83 5.85
CA CYS A 64 10.84 -9.75 6.06
C CYS A 64 11.54 -11.12 6.03
N GLU A 65 10.84 -12.22 6.33
CA GLU A 65 11.36 -13.59 6.18
C GLU A 65 11.54 -13.99 4.70
N GLY A 66 10.83 -13.31 3.78
CA GLY A 66 11.00 -13.45 2.34
C GLY A 66 10.24 -14.63 1.70
N ASP A 67 9.37 -15.30 2.45
CA ASP A 67 8.57 -16.43 1.95
C ASP A 67 7.28 -15.96 1.22
N THR A 68 6.84 -14.72 1.43
CA THR A 68 5.54 -14.24 0.95
C THR A 68 5.50 -13.77 -0.50
N ASN A 69 6.65 -13.47 -1.09
CA ASN A 69 6.79 -12.79 -2.40
C ASN A 69 5.98 -11.48 -2.51
N CYS A 70 5.67 -10.85 -1.38
CA CYS A 70 5.00 -9.55 -1.39
C CYS A 70 5.98 -8.42 -1.71
N GLU A 71 5.49 -7.40 -2.44
CA GLU A 71 6.18 -6.14 -2.69
C GLU A 71 5.46 -4.94 -2.08
#